data_AF-A0A0P0S9E1-F1
#
_entry.id   AF-A0A0P0S9E1-F1
#
_cell.length_a   1.000
_cell.length_b   1.000
_cell.length_c   1.000
_cell.angle_alpha   90.00
_cell.angle_beta   90.00
_cell.angle_gamma   90.00
#
_symmetry.space_group_name_H-M   'P 1'
#
loop_
_entity.id
_entity.type
_entity.pdbx_description
1 polymer ?
#
loop_
_entity_poly.entity_id
_entity_poly.type
_entity_poly.pdbx_seq_one_letter_code
_entity_poly.pdbx_strand_id
1 'polypeptide(L)'
;MARTEQDRETEVEDAYRLVSDVLEGAVRETLAAPGPDPARFAVRQLTAVDKELPDDATPPGWSLAFLVLADWYDAARTALADSEDRAERALGWIEQHMGRRFAARARYTVTPLVDPDNARETSLYVDALGPDFLPTMVWTVAGLVAEFPADDTEEIWPRTRADSRR
;
A
#
# COMPACT_ATOMS: atom_id res chain seq x y z
N MET A 1 -32.18 15.63 -8.55
CA MET A 1 -31.15 16.05 -9.52
C MET A 1 -30.25 14.85 -9.78
N ALA A 2 -30.14 14.38 -11.02
CA ALA A 2 -29.23 13.29 -11.36
C ALA A 2 -27.81 13.86 -11.46
N ARG A 3 -26.86 13.31 -10.70
CA ARG A 3 -25.43 13.60 -10.85
C ARG A 3 -24.99 13.22 -12.26
N THR A 4 -24.16 14.07 -12.87
CA THR A 4 -23.58 13.76 -14.19
C THR A 4 -22.47 12.72 -14.03
N GLU A 5 -22.13 12.04 -15.13
CA GLU A 5 -21.04 11.05 -15.15
C GLU A 5 -19.70 11.69 -14.77
N GLN A 6 -19.50 12.94 -15.20
CA GLN A 6 -18.35 13.77 -14.87
C GLN A 6 -18.25 14.07 -13.36
N ASP A 7 -19.38 14.36 -12.68
CA ASP A 7 -19.37 14.60 -11.23
C ASP A 7 -18.95 13.33 -10.45
N ARG A 8 -19.32 12.15 -10.94
CA ARG A 8 -18.95 10.87 -10.29
C ARG A 8 -17.47 10.54 -10.49
N GLU A 9 -16.93 10.83 -11.65
CA GLU A 9 -15.51 10.62 -11.95
C GLU A 9 -14.63 11.49 -11.04
N THR A 10 -14.98 12.78 -10.89
CA THR A 10 -14.28 13.69 -9.96
C THR A 10 -14.39 13.22 -8.50
N GLU A 11 -15.54 12.73 -8.05
CA GLU A 11 -15.71 12.19 -6.69
C GLU A 11 -14.80 10.98 -6.41
N VAL A 12 -14.64 10.09 -7.39
CA VAL A 12 -13.77 8.91 -7.27
C VAL A 12 -12.30 9.31 -7.25
N GLU A 13 -11.89 10.25 -8.08
CA GLU A 13 -10.52 10.78 -8.11
C GLU A 13 -10.15 11.49 -6.80
N ASP A 14 -11.06 12.30 -6.26
CA ASP A 14 -10.88 12.95 -4.96
C ASP A 14 -10.76 11.93 -3.82
N ALA A 15 -11.58 10.88 -3.83
CA ALA A 15 -11.49 9.80 -2.85
C ALA A 15 -10.15 9.05 -2.96
N TYR A 16 -9.73 8.73 -4.17
CA TYR A 16 -8.44 8.07 -4.41
C TYR A 16 -7.28 8.93 -3.89
N ARG A 17 -7.27 10.23 -4.20
CA ARG A 17 -6.25 11.17 -3.74
C ARG A 17 -6.21 11.28 -2.23
N LEU A 18 -7.36 11.36 -1.56
CA LEU A 18 -7.44 11.39 -0.09
C LEU A 18 -6.81 10.14 0.53
N VAL A 19 -7.16 8.95 0.01
CA VAL A 19 -6.59 7.68 0.49
C VAL A 19 -5.08 7.61 0.23
N SER A 20 -4.63 8.04 -0.95
CA SER A 20 -3.23 8.14 -1.33
C SER A 20 -2.43 9.04 -0.38
N ASP A 21 -2.97 10.21 -0.01
CA ASP A 21 -2.36 11.14 0.95
C ASP A 21 -2.20 10.52 2.34
N VAL A 22 -3.22 9.81 2.84
CA VAL A 22 -3.16 9.14 4.14
C VAL A 22 -2.13 8.01 4.13
N LEU A 23 -2.07 7.23 3.06
CA LEU A 23 -1.09 6.15 2.91
C LEU A 23 0.33 6.69 2.76
N GLU A 24 0.52 7.83 2.08
CA GLU A 24 1.83 8.49 1.97
C GLU A 24 2.33 8.91 3.35
N GLY A 25 1.44 9.54 4.13
CA GLY A 25 1.72 9.88 5.53
C GLY A 25 2.12 8.64 6.34
N ALA A 26 1.41 7.53 6.16
CA ALA A 26 1.73 6.26 6.82
C ALA A 26 3.11 5.71 6.46
N VAL A 27 3.51 5.81 5.18
CA VAL A 27 4.85 5.42 4.72
C VAL A 27 5.91 6.32 5.36
N ARG A 28 5.73 7.64 5.31
CA ARG A 28 6.66 8.60 5.92
C ARG A 28 6.82 8.38 7.42
N GLU A 29 5.73 8.21 8.15
CA GLU A 29 5.79 7.93 9.59
C GLU A 29 6.46 6.58 9.88
N THR A 30 6.22 5.56 9.06
CA THR A 30 6.90 4.26 9.18
C THR A 30 8.41 4.38 8.92
N LEU A 31 8.83 5.23 7.99
CA LEU A 31 10.25 5.51 7.75
C LEU A 31 10.90 6.28 8.90
N ALA A 32 10.20 7.30 9.43
CA ALA A 32 10.72 8.14 10.51
C ALA A 32 10.76 7.44 11.88
N ALA A 33 9.78 6.59 12.16
CA ALA A 33 9.67 5.80 13.39
C ALA A 33 9.33 4.34 13.03
N PRO A 34 10.33 3.53 12.64
CA PRO A 34 10.09 2.16 12.20
C PRO A 34 9.37 1.32 13.25
N GLY A 35 8.19 0.84 12.86
CA GLY A 35 7.29 0.10 13.72
C GLY A 35 6.00 -0.21 12.98
N PRO A 36 5.19 -1.15 13.50
CA PRO A 36 3.96 -1.55 12.83
C PRO A 36 2.84 -0.51 12.96
N ASP A 37 2.91 0.35 13.97
CA ASP A 37 1.79 1.16 14.43
C ASP A 37 1.40 2.31 13.49
N PRO A 38 2.32 3.04 12.81
CA PRO A 38 1.93 4.09 11.88
C PRO A 38 1.03 3.58 10.75
N ALA A 39 1.46 2.50 10.07
CA ALA A 39 0.67 1.86 9.02
C ALA A 39 -0.68 1.32 9.55
N ARG A 40 -0.68 0.67 10.71
CA ARG A 40 -1.92 0.17 11.34
C ARG A 40 -2.88 1.29 11.70
N PHE A 41 -2.36 2.40 12.19
CA PHE A 41 -3.16 3.55 12.58
C PHE A 41 -3.84 4.16 11.35
N ALA A 42 -3.08 4.44 10.29
CA ALA A 42 -3.60 5.00 9.05
C ALA A 42 -4.62 4.07 8.38
N VAL A 43 -4.30 2.78 8.23
CA VAL A 43 -5.24 1.80 7.66
C VAL A 43 -6.53 1.75 8.46
N ARG A 44 -6.45 1.70 9.80
CA ARG A 44 -7.64 1.67 10.66
C ARG A 44 -8.51 2.93 10.50
N GLN A 45 -7.92 4.09 10.23
CA GLN A 45 -8.69 5.30 9.91
C GLN A 45 -9.41 5.15 8.57
N LEU A 46 -8.72 4.68 7.54
CA LEU A 46 -9.29 4.48 6.20
C LEU A 46 -10.43 3.46 6.21
N THR A 47 -10.28 2.35 6.94
CA THR A 47 -11.29 1.30 7.04
C THR A 47 -12.33 1.58 8.13
N ALA A 48 -12.29 2.72 8.81
CA ALA A 48 -13.28 3.04 9.84
C ALA A 48 -14.67 3.25 9.22
N VAL A 49 -14.72 3.81 8.01
CA VAL A 49 -15.95 4.04 7.24
C VAL A 49 -16.68 2.74 6.91
N ASP A 50 -15.95 1.63 6.83
CA ASP A 50 -16.50 0.32 6.49
C ASP A 50 -17.30 -0.29 7.64
N LYS A 51 -17.06 0.14 8.88
CA LYS A 51 -17.71 -0.42 10.08
C LYS A 51 -19.19 -0.09 10.19
N GLU A 52 -19.64 0.93 9.46
CA GLU A 52 -21.03 1.39 9.45
C GLU A 52 -21.85 0.68 8.36
N LEU A 53 -21.21 -0.15 7.54
CA LEU A 53 -21.84 -0.85 6.43
C LEU A 53 -22.41 -2.20 6.85
N PRO A 54 -23.43 -2.71 6.13
CA PRO A 54 -23.88 -4.09 6.25
C PRO A 54 -22.73 -5.09 6.00
N ASP A 55 -22.76 -6.23 6.69
CA ASP A 55 -21.71 -7.27 6.60
C ASP A 55 -21.53 -7.85 5.17
N ASP A 56 -22.53 -7.73 4.30
CA ASP A 56 -22.52 -8.20 2.91
C ASP A 56 -22.13 -7.12 1.89
N ALA A 57 -21.91 -5.87 2.32
CA ALA A 57 -21.47 -4.79 1.46
C ALA A 57 -19.96 -4.85 1.21
N THR A 58 -19.53 -4.57 -0.03
CA THR A 58 -18.10 -4.38 -0.33
C THR A 58 -17.56 -3.18 0.45
N PRO A 59 -16.51 -3.34 1.29
CA PRO A 59 -15.98 -2.27 2.12
C PRO A 59 -15.20 -1.23 1.28
N PRO A 60 -15.75 -0.04 1.01
CA PRO A 60 -15.15 0.93 0.09
C PRO A 60 -13.81 1.46 0.60
N GLY A 61 -13.64 1.68 1.90
CA GLY A 61 -12.39 2.17 2.49
C GLY A 61 -11.26 1.17 2.33
N TRP A 62 -11.52 -0.10 2.69
CA TRP A 62 -10.58 -1.19 2.49
C TRP A 62 -10.25 -1.42 1.02
N SER A 63 -11.25 -1.50 0.15
CA SER A 63 -11.05 -1.73 -1.28
C SER A 63 -10.26 -0.61 -1.95
N LEU A 64 -10.56 0.64 -1.62
CA LEU A 64 -9.84 1.79 -2.19
C LEU A 64 -8.39 1.85 -1.69
N ALA A 65 -8.15 1.58 -0.40
CA ALA A 65 -6.79 1.50 0.14
C ALA A 65 -5.98 0.37 -0.52
N PHE A 66 -6.60 -0.79 -0.74
CA PHE A 66 -5.97 -1.89 -1.48
C PHE A 66 -5.60 -1.49 -2.91
N LEU A 67 -6.52 -0.85 -3.63
CA LEU A 67 -6.29 -0.41 -5.02
C LEU A 67 -5.13 0.59 -5.12
N VAL A 68 -5.09 1.59 -4.23
CA VAL A 68 -3.98 2.56 -4.19
C VAL A 68 -2.64 1.85 -3.95
N LEU A 69 -2.57 0.94 -2.98
CA LEU A 69 -1.34 0.21 -2.67
C LEU A 69 -0.94 -0.74 -3.81
N ALA A 70 -1.91 -1.36 -4.48
CA ALA A 70 -1.67 -2.21 -5.65
C ALA A 70 -1.06 -1.39 -6.81
N ASP A 71 -1.58 -0.18 -7.06
CA ASP A 71 -1.02 0.72 -8.08
C ASP A 71 0.43 1.11 -7.74
N TRP A 72 0.73 1.37 -6.47
CA TRP A 72 2.11 1.67 -6.03
C TRP A 72 3.04 0.48 -6.20
N TYR A 73 2.55 -0.73 -5.93
CA TYR A 73 3.29 -1.96 -6.17
C TYR A 73 3.58 -2.17 -7.65
N ASP A 74 2.60 -1.94 -8.53
CA ASP A 74 2.80 -2.04 -9.97
C ASP A 74 3.78 -0.99 -10.49
N ALA A 75 3.68 0.23 -9.95
CA ALA A 75 4.62 1.31 -10.22
C ALA A 75 6.04 0.93 -9.82
N ALA A 76 6.21 0.38 -8.61
CA ALA A 76 7.49 -0.11 -8.09
C ALA A 76 8.06 -1.28 -8.89
N ARG A 77 7.24 -2.28 -9.22
CA ARG A 77 7.61 -3.43 -10.03
C ARG A 77 8.17 -3.00 -11.39
N THR A 78 7.52 -2.04 -12.03
CA THR A 78 7.93 -1.53 -13.34
C THR A 78 9.20 -0.69 -13.24
N ALA A 79 9.31 0.18 -12.24
CA ALA A 79 10.48 1.04 -12.06
C ALA A 79 11.74 0.27 -11.68
N LEU A 80 11.58 -0.84 -10.96
CA LEU A 80 12.67 -1.69 -10.46
C LEU A 80 12.79 -3.00 -11.24
N ALA A 81 12.37 -3.04 -12.50
CA ALA A 81 12.35 -4.26 -13.31
C ALA A 81 13.73 -4.95 -13.36
N ASP A 82 14.81 -4.17 -13.42
CA ASP A 82 16.20 -4.65 -13.47
C ASP A 82 16.80 -5.01 -12.09
N SER A 83 16.09 -4.72 -11.00
CA SER A 83 16.50 -5.05 -9.63
C SER A 83 15.79 -6.33 -9.18
N GLU A 84 16.40 -7.49 -9.46
CA GLU A 84 15.83 -8.80 -9.13
C GLU A 84 15.65 -9.02 -7.61
N ASP A 85 16.46 -8.36 -6.78
CA ASP A 85 16.46 -8.45 -5.32
C ASP A 85 15.53 -7.46 -4.62
N ARG A 86 14.73 -6.66 -5.35
CA ARG A 86 13.86 -5.60 -4.80
C ARG A 86 12.95 -6.05 -3.66
N ALA A 87 12.36 -7.24 -3.79
CA ALA A 87 11.50 -7.83 -2.78
C ALA A 87 12.30 -8.27 -1.54
N GLU A 88 13.47 -8.87 -1.74
CA GLU A 88 14.35 -9.33 -0.66
C GLU A 88 14.90 -8.14 0.13
N ARG A 89 15.31 -7.07 -0.56
CA ARG A 89 15.78 -5.84 0.08
C ARG A 89 14.70 -5.15 0.89
N ALA A 90 13.49 -5.00 0.35
CA ALA A 90 12.37 -4.44 1.11
C ALA A 90 12.04 -5.28 2.37
N LEU A 91 12.02 -6.61 2.25
CA LEU A 91 11.81 -7.49 3.40
C LEU A 91 12.98 -7.44 4.41
N GLY A 92 14.21 -7.33 3.92
CA GLY A 92 15.41 -7.17 4.73
C GLY A 92 15.36 -5.89 5.56
N TRP A 93 14.93 -4.78 4.96
CA TRP A 93 14.70 -3.52 5.65
C TRP A 93 13.66 -3.67 6.78
N ILE A 94 12.52 -4.30 6.49
CA ILE A 94 11.47 -4.57 7.50
C ILE A 94 12.04 -5.45 8.63
N GLU A 95 12.79 -6.50 8.30
CA GLU A 95 13.39 -7.39 9.30
C GLU A 95 14.35 -6.64 10.22
N GLN A 96 15.19 -5.77 9.65
CA GLN A 96 16.19 -4.99 10.38
C GLN A 96 15.56 -3.95 11.30
N HIS A 97 14.52 -3.24 10.84
CA HIS A 97 13.99 -2.08 11.56
C HIS A 97 12.72 -2.35 12.37
N MET A 98 11.89 -3.29 11.92
CA MET A 98 10.63 -3.64 12.58
C MET A 98 10.71 -4.99 13.28
N GLY A 99 11.56 -5.90 12.77
CA GLY A 99 11.79 -7.22 13.31
C GLY A 99 11.25 -8.35 12.44
N ARG A 100 11.85 -9.53 12.60
CA ARG A 100 11.59 -10.75 11.80
C ARG A 100 10.12 -11.15 11.71
N ARG A 101 9.33 -10.91 12.77
CA ARG A 101 7.88 -11.19 12.79
C ARG A 101 7.13 -10.42 11.71
N PHE A 102 7.46 -9.13 11.51
CA PHE A 102 6.75 -8.29 10.55
C PHE A 102 7.24 -8.55 9.12
N ALA A 103 8.53 -8.82 8.93
CA ALA A 103 9.05 -9.29 7.66
C ALA A 103 8.39 -10.61 7.23
N ALA A 104 8.21 -11.56 8.16
CA ALA A 104 7.52 -12.81 7.88
C ALA A 104 6.05 -12.60 7.45
N ARG A 105 5.37 -11.58 7.98
CA ARG A 105 4.01 -11.21 7.54
C ARG A 105 4.01 -10.53 6.17
N ALA A 106 4.95 -9.62 5.93
CA ALA A 106 5.08 -8.91 4.66
C ALA A 106 5.45 -9.83 3.48
N ARG A 107 6.09 -10.97 3.73
CA ARG A 107 6.33 -12.01 2.70
C ARG A 107 5.06 -12.47 1.97
N TYR A 108 3.91 -12.42 2.63
CA TYR A 108 2.63 -12.81 2.03
C TYR A 108 2.03 -11.72 1.12
N THR A 109 2.51 -10.48 1.21
CA THR A 109 2.03 -9.37 0.38
C THR A 109 3.08 -8.81 -0.58
N VAL A 110 4.33 -9.27 -0.51
CA VAL A 110 5.43 -8.78 -1.36
C VAL A 110 5.39 -9.35 -2.79
N THR A 111 4.71 -10.48 -2.99
CA THR A 111 4.68 -11.23 -4.26
C THR A 111 4.28 -10.41 -5.50
N PRO A 112 3.33 -9.45 -5.44
CA PRO A 112 2.98 -8.65 -6.60
C PRO A 112 4.13 -7.78 -7.13
N LEU A 113 5.20 -7.55 -6.34
CA LEU A 113 6.41 -6.86 -6.80
C LEU A 113 7.27 -7.71 -7.74
N VAL A 114 7.12 -9.03 -7.68
CA VAL A 114 7.93 -9.98 -8.45
C VAL A 114 7.16 -10.45 -9.67
N ASP A 115 5.89 -10.81 -9.49
CA ASP A 115 5.07 -11.41 -10.53
C ASP A 115 3.61 -10.91 -10.44
N PRO A 116 3.10 -10.22 -11.48
CA PRO A 116 1.72 -9.73 -11.48
C PRO A 116 0.68 -10.87 -11.49
N ASP A 117 1.01 -12.07 -11.99
CA ASP A 117 0.09 -13.20 -11.97
C ASP A 117 -0.15 -13.70 -10.53
N ASN A 118 0.84 -13.51 -9.65
CA ASN A 118 0.75 -13.83 -8.23
C ASN A 118 0.02 -12.73 -7.42
N ALA A 119 -0.33 -11.60 -8.03
CA ALA A 119 -1.14 -10.57 -7.36
C ALA A 119 -2.52 -11.10 -6.97
N ARG A 120 -3.05 -12.07 -7.71
CA ARG A 120 -4.30 -12.77 -7.35
C ARG A 120 -4.14 -13.61 -6.09
N GLU A 121 -2.97 -14.21 -5.88
CA GLU A 121 -2.68 -15.04 -4.70
C GLU A 121 -2.62 -14.21 -3.42
N THR A 122 -2.28 -12.91 -3.50
CA THR A 122 -2.28 -12.01 -2.34
C THR A 122 -3.61 -11.99 -1.62
N SER A 123 -4.73 -12.08 -2.37
CA SER A 123 -6.08 -12.13 -1.79
C SER A 123 -6.31 -13.35 -0.87
N LEU A 124 -5.57 -14.45 -1.08
CA LEU A 124 -5.66 -15.67 -0.27
C LEU A 124 -5.12 -15.47 1.15
N TYR A 125 -4.32 -14.42 1.38
CA TYR A 125 -3.71 -14.13 2.67
C TYR A 125 -4.46 -13.07 3.48
N VAL A 126 -5.56 -12.53 2.97
CA VAL A 126 -6.38 -11.52 3.66
C VAL A 126 -6.81 -12.02 5.04
N ASP A 127 -7.37 -13.23 5.13
CA ASP A 127 -7.82 -13.80 6.40
C ASP A 127 -6.66 -14.13 7.35
N ALA A 128 -5.55 -14.64 6.81
CA ALA A 128 -4.38 -15.04 7.59
C ALA A 128 -3.63 -13.84 8.20
N LEU A 129 -3.56 -12.73 7.46
CA LEU A 129 -2.96 -11.49 7.93
C LEU A 129 -3.95 -10.65 8.73
N GLY A 130 -5.25 -10.80 8.47
CA GLY A 130 -6.33 -10.06 9.12
C GLY A 130 -6.08 -8.56 9.08
N PRO A 131 -6.04 -7.86 10.23
CA PRO A 131 -5.87 -6.41 10.27
C PRO A 131 -4.50 -5.92 9.77
N ASP A 132 -3.50 -6.82 9.62
CA ASP A 132 -2.18 -6.45 9.10
C ASP A 132 -2.05 -6.60 7.58
N PHE A 133 -3.09 -7.04 6.85
CA PHE A 133 -2.98 -7.22 5.40
C PHE A 133 -2.59 -5.94 4.64
N LEU A 134 -3.31 -4.84 4.83
CA LEU A 134 -2.94 -3.56 4.22
C LEU A 134 -1.68 -2.94 4.87
N PRO A 135 -1.49 -3.01 6.21
CA PRO A 135 -0.25 -2.55 6.83
C PRO A 135 1.01 -3.21 6.29
N THR A 136 1.00 -4.51 5.98
CA THR A 136 2.17 -5.17 5.38
C THR A 136 2.50 -4.61 4.00
N MET A 137 1.50 -4.17 3.24
CA MET A 137 1.73 -3.49 1.98
C MET A 137 2.43 -2.15 2.18
N VAL A 138 1.97 -1.34 3.15
CA VAL A 138 2.60 -0.06 3.53
C VAL A 138 4.05 -0.26 4.01
N TRP A 139 4.32 -1.27 4.85
CA TRP A 139 5.68 -1.57 5.32
C TRP A 139 6.62 -1.92 4.19
N THR A 140 6.12 -2.65 3.20
CA THR A 140 6.90 -3.02 2.01
C THR A 140 7.21 -1.79 1.16
N VAL A 141 6.25 -0.87 0.98
CA VAL A 141 6.51 0.41 0.29
C VAL A 141 7.55 1.22 1.03
N ALA A 142 7.48 1.31 2.36
CA ALA A 142 8.52 1.94 3.17
C ALA A 142 9.90 1.28 2.95
N GLY A 143 9.96 -0.04 2.99
CA GLY A 143 11.19 -0.79 2.68
C GLY A 143 11.74 -0.49 1.28
N LEU A 144 10.88 -0.39 0.26
CA LEU A 144 11.28 -0.03 -1.10
C LEU A 144 11.84 1.39 -1.19
N VAL A 145 11.18 2.36 -0.57
CA VAL A 145 11.64 3.76 -0.56
C VAL A 145 12.99 3.90 0.16
N ALA A 146 13.16 3.19 1.27
CA ALA A 146 14.42 3.21 2.02
C ALA A 146 15.58 2.55 1.24
N GLU A 147 15.34 1.44 0.56
CA GLU A 147 16.36 0.69 -0.16
C GLU A 147 16.67 1.25 -1.55
N PHE A 148 15.69 1.93 -2.15
CA PHE A 148 15.77 2.55 -3.47
C PHE A 148 15.30 4.00 -3.38
N PRO A 149 16.06 4.89 -2.73
CA PRO A 149 15.66 6.29 -2.57
C PRO A 149 15.61 7.01 -3.93
N ALA A 150 14.66 7.92 -4.08
CA ALA A 150 14.65 8.86 -5.19
C ALA A 150 15.70 9.97 -5.00
N ASP A 151 15.94 10.76 -6.05
CA ASP A 151 16.83 11.92 -5.96
C ASP A 151 16.29 12.96 -4.96
N ASP A 152 14.96 13.12 -4.90
CA ASP A 152 14.28 13.86 -3.84
C ASP A 152 13.94 12.90 -2.69
N THR A 153 14.59 13.10 -1.55
CA THR A 153 14.46 12.23 -0.37
C THR A 153 13.10 12.34 0.33
N GLU A 154 12.33 13.39 0.05
CA GLU A 154 10.97 13.56 0.58
C GLU A 154 9.92 12.87 -0.31
N GLU A 155 10.33 12.40 -1.50
CA GLU A 155 9.47 11.75 -2.47
C GLU A 155 9.18 10.29 -2.07
N ILE A 156 7.88 9.97 -1.97
CA ILE A 156 7.42 8.58 -1.95
C ILE A 156 7.23 8.15 -3.40
N TRP A 157 8.34 7.84 -4.08
CA TRP A 157 8.36 7.63 -5.52
C TRP A 157 7.38 6.57 -6.05
N PRO A 158 7.01 5.48 -5.33
CA PRO A 158 5.99 4.55 -5.83
C PRO A 158 4.64 5.24 -6.05
N ARG A 159 4.31 6.22 -5.20
CA ARG A 159 3.12 7.06 -5.37
C ARG A 159 3.25 7.96 -6.59
N THR A 160 4.31 8.78 -6.68
CA THR A 160 4.50 9.72 -7.80
C THR A 160 4.43 8.99 -9.15
N ARG A 161 5.02 7.80 -9.22
CA ARG A 161 5.01 6.97 -10.43
C ARG A 161 3.63 6.40 -10.73
N ALA A 162 2.85 6.00 -9.72
CA ALA A 162 1.46 5.57 -9.90
C ALA A 162 0.57 6.72 -10.38
N ASP A 163 0.68 7.90 -9.75
CA ASP A 163 -0.10 9.09 -10.11
C ASP A 163 0.19 9.54 -11.55
N SER A 164 1.44 9.44 -12.03
CA SER A 164 1.82 9.79 -13.41
C SER A 164 1.24 8.89 -14.51
N ARG A 165 0.67 7.74 -14.15
CA ARG A 165 0.08 6.77 -15.10
C ARG A 165 -1.44 6.88 -15.22
N ARG A 166 -2.08 7.67 -14.35
CA ARG A 166 -3.51 7.97 -14.39
C ARG A 166 -3.76 9.20 -15.25
#